data_AF-A0A292Z921-F1
#
_entry.id   AF-A0A292Z921-F1
#
_cell.length_a   1.000
_cell.length_b   1.000
_cell.length_c   1.000
_cell.angle_alpha   90.00
_cell.angle_beta   90.00
_cell.angle_gamma   90.00
#
_symmetry.space_group_name_H-M   'P 1'
#
loop_
_entity.id
_entity.type
_entity.pdbx_description
1 polymer ?
#
loop_
_entity_poly.entity_id
_entity_poly.type
_entity_poly.pdbx_seq_one_letter_code
_entity_poly.pdbx_strand_id
1 'polypeptide(L)'
;MQLLMRRPEIRGFISVAPPANMYDFSFLAPCPSSGIIVQGTADEVVTASAVQKLVDKLRTQKGITIHHDEIRGANHFFEHELDQLMKSVDNYLDMRLSPDSPIR
;
A
#
# COMPACT_ATOMS: atom_id res chain seq x y z
N MET A 1 -7.29 4.48 -4.82
CA MET A 1 -7.83 3.14 -4.46
C MET A 1 -9.36 2.99 -4.62
N GLN A 2 -10.12 3.99 -5.10
CA GLN A 2 -11.59 3.89 -5.21
C GLN A 2 -12.09 2.84 -6.22
N LEU A 3 -11.35 2.63 -7.31
CA LEU A 3 -11.72 1.65 -8.35
C LEU A 3 -11.79 0.22 -7.80
N LEU A 4 -10.96 -0.09 -6.80
CA LEU A 4 -10.93 -1.39 -6.12
C LEU A 4 -12.30 -1.79 -5.55
N MET A 5 -13.04 -0.83 -5.00
CA MET A 5 -14.38 -1.07 -4.45
C MET A 5 -15.46 -1.28 -5.52
N ARG A 6 -15.16 -1.03 -6.80
CA ARG A 6 -16.13 -1.03 -7.89
C ARG A 6 -15.89 -2.14 -8.91
N ARG A 7 -14.76 -2.85 -8.84
CA ARG A 7 -14.31 -3.82 -9.84
C ARG A 7 -13.86 -5.13 -9.17
N PRO A 8 -14.75 -6.14 -9.03
CA PRO A 8 -14.46 -7.37 -8.31
C PRO A 8 -13.37 -8.23 -8.97
N GLU A 9 -13.05 -8.00 -10.24
CA GLU A 9 -11.96 -8.66 -10.94
C GLU A 9 -10.57 -8.15 -10.54
N ILE A 10 -10.47 -7.00 -9.85
CA ILE A 10 -9.21 -6.52 -9.30
C ILE A 10 -8.88 -7.37 -8.06
N ARG A 11 -7.77 -8.12 -8.14
CA ARG A 11 -7.36 -9.09 -7.10
C ARG A 11 -6.23 -8.59 -6.20
N GLY A 12 -5.70 -7.40 -6.46
CA GLY A 12 -4.64 -6.82 -5.66
C GLY A 12 -4.37 -5.37 -6.01
N PHE A 13 -3.64 -4.69 -5.14
CA PHE A 13 -3.22 -3.32 -5.37
C PHE A 13 -1.79 -3.08 -4.86
N ILE A 14 -1.14 -2.09 -5.48
CA ILE A 14 0.09 -1.45 -4.99
C ILE A 14 -0.26 0.02 -4.86
N SER A 15 -0.04 0.61 -3.69
CA SER A 15 -0.31 2.02 -3.43
C SER A 15 0.94 2.71 -2.91
N VAL A 16 1.48 3.63 -3.69
CA VAL A 16 2.69 4.39 -3.33
C VAL A 16 2.28 5.77 -2.83
N ALA A 17 2.77 6.17 -1.66
CA ALA A 17 2.46 7.42 -0.98
C ALA A 17 0.95 7.80 -1.01
N PRO A 18 0.03 6.91 -0.58
CA PRO A 18 -1.39 7.21 -0.65
C PRO A 18 -1.72 8.44 0.20
N PRO A 19 -2.40 9.46 -0.36
CA PRO A 19 -2.67 10.75 0.31
C PRO A 19 -3.73 10.65 1.42
N ALA A 20 -3.44 9.87 2.46
CA ALA A 20 -4.34 9.50 3.55
C ALA A 20 -4.69 10.66 4.49
N ASN A 21 -3.90 11.74 4.48
CA ASN A 21 -4.17 13.00 5.16
C ASN A 21 -5.01 13.98 4.31
N MET A 22 -5.12 13.76 2.99
CA MET A 22 -5.83 14.69 2.09
C MET A 22 -7.19 14.15 1.64
N TYR A 23 -7.34 12.84 1.55
CA TYR A 23 -8.57 12.20 1.08
C TYR A 23 -9.08 11.17 2.08
N ASP A 24 -10.40 10.97 2.06
CA ASP A 24 -11.05 9.98 2.89
C ASP A 24 -10.92 8.57 2.29
N PHE A 25 -10.28 7.67 3.02
CA PHE A 25 -10.16 6.24 2.70
C PHE A 25 -11.17 5.38 3.51
N SER A 26 -12.14 6.00 4.19
CA SER A 26 -13.15 5.29 4.99
C SER A 26 -13.97 4.29 4.18
N PHE A 27 -14.10 4.51 2.88
CA PHE A 27 -14.79 3.63 1.93
C PHE A 27 -14.18 2.22 1.82
N LEU A 28 -12.91 2.02 2.23
CA LEU A 28 -12.25 0.71 2.27
C LEU A 28 -12.68 -0.09 3.51
N ALA A 29 -13.98 -0.28 3.71
CA ALA A 29 -14.55 -0.96 4.87
C ALA A 29 -15.72 -1.88 4.46
N PRO A 30 -15.46 -3.15 4.08
CA PRO A 30 -14.15 -3.79 3.97
C PRO A 30 -13.46 -3.53 2.62
N CYS A 31 -12.13 -3.47 2.63
CA CYS A 31 -11.28 -3.52 1.45
C CYS A 31 -11.36 -4.92 0.80
N PRO A 32 -11.60 -5.03 -0.51
CA PRO A 32 -11.91 -6.30 -1.15
C PRO A 32 -10.66 -7.10 -1.58
N SER A 33 -9.45 -6.59 -1.37
CA SER A 33 -8.23 -7.28 -1.82
C SER A 33 -7.02 -7.01 -0.94
N SER A 34 -6.12 -7.98 -0.91
CA SER A 34 -4.76 -7.85 -0.36
C SER A 34 -3.89 -6.95 -1.23
N GLY A 35 -2.97 -6.22 -0.62
CA GLY A 35 -2.14 -5.25 -1.33
C GLY A 35 -0.91 -4.84 -0.53
N ILE A 36 -0.08 -4.00 -1.15
CA ILE A 36 1.03 -3.31 -0.49
C ILE A 36 0.81 -1.80 -0.50
N ILE A 37 1.18 -1.16 0.60
CA ILE A 37 1.32 0.29 0.72
C ILE A 37 2.80 0.60 0.94
N VAL A 38 3.37 1.48 0.14
CA VAL A 38 4.77 1.93 0.27
C VAL A 38 4.77 3.42 0.57
N GLN A 39 5.50 3.87 1.60
CA GLN A 39 5.72 5.29 1.84
C GLN A 39 7.19 5.63 2.12
N GLY A 40 7.55 6.89 1.87
CA GLY A 40 8.79 7.46 2.34
C GLY A 40 8.68 8.00 3.76
N THR A 41 9.70 7.79 4.59
CA THR A 41 9.66 8.26 5.99
C THR A 41 9.89 9.76 6.14
N ALA A 42 10.39 10.43 5.10
CA ALA A 42 10.62 11.88 5.03
C ALA A 42 9.60 12.56 4.08
N ASP A 43 8.45 11.92 3.85
CA ASP A 43 7.36 12.49 3.08
C ASP A 43 6.66 13.61 3.88
N GLU A 44 6.84 14.85 3.42
CA GLU A 44 6.22 16.06 3.99
C GLU A 44 4.84 16.37 3.39
N VAL A 45 4.48 15.74 2.27
CA VAL A 45 3.19 15.92 1.58
C VAL A 45 2.16 14.99 2.20
N VAL A 46 2.52 13.73 2.38
CA VAL A 46 1.73 12.66 2.98
C VAL A 46 2.48 12.11 4.17
N THR A 47 2.06 12.48 5.37
CA THR A 47 2.79 12.08 6.58
C THR A 47 2.70 10.57 6.82
N ALA A 48 3.83 9.96 7.21
CA ALA A 48 3.91 8.53 7.54
C ALA A 48 2.87 8.13 8.60
N SER A 49 2.57 9.01 9.57
CA SER A 49 1.56 8.76 10.60
C SER A 49 0.12 8.66 10.05
N ALA A 50 -0.21 9.38 8.98
CA ALA A 50 -1.51 9.26 8.33
C ALA A 50 -1.62 7.93 7.58
N VAL A 51 -0.55 7.51 6.90
CA VAL A 51 -0.50 6.22 6.19
C VAL A 51 -0.54 5.05 7.18
N GLN A 52 0.17 5.15 8.31
CA GLN A 52 0.14 4.14 9.37
C GLN A 52 -1.29 3.93 9.90
N LYS A 53 -2.05 5.01 10.16
CA LYS A 53 -3.47 4.90 10.59
C LYS A 53 -4.34 4.19 9.55
N LEU A 54 -4.12 4.46 8.26
CA LEU A 54 -4.82 3.75 7.18
C LEU A 54 -4.48 2.26 7.20
N VAL A 55 -3.19 1.92 7.30
CA VAL A 55 -2.69 0.54 7.33
C VAL A 55 -3.24 -0.22 8.53
N ASP A 56 -3.22 0.37 9.72
CA ASP A 56 -3.77 -0.23 10.93
C ASP A 56 -5.26 -0.55 10.75
N LYS A 57 -6.03 0.39 10.20
CA LYS A 57 -7.45 0.18 9.90
C LYS A 57 -7.66 -0.97 8.92
N LEU A 58 -6.89 -1.04 7.84
CA LEU A 58 -7.03 -2.11 6.84
C LEU A 58 -6.62 -3.48 7.42
N ARG A 59 -5.58 -3.54 8.27
CA ARG A 59 -5.12 -4.77 8.93
C ARG A 59 -6.14 -5.36 9.92
N THR A 60 -7.08 -4.56 10.43
CA THR A 60 -8.18 -5.09 11.27
C THR A 60 -9.18 -5.94 10.49
N GLN A 61 -9.18 -5.87 9.16
CA GLN A 61 -10.17 -6.51 8.31
C GLN A 61 -9.76 -7.95 7.98
N LYS A 62 -10.67 -8.88 8.21
CA LYS A 62 -10.44 -10.30 7.92
C LYS A 62 -10.47 -10.57 6.41
N GLY A 63 -9.72 -11.56 5.96
CA GLY A 63 -9.74 -12.04 4.57
C GLY A 63 -8.81 -11.30 3.61
N ILE A 64 -8.04 -10.31 4.09
CA ILE A 64 -7.02 -9.61 3.32
C ILE A 64 -5.70 -9.57 4.07
N THR A 65 -4.61 -9.46 3.33
CA THR A 65 -3.25 -9.24 3.87
C THR A 65 -2.73 -7.91 3.35
N ILE A 66 -2.36 -7.02 4.27
CA ILE A 66 -1.87 -5.67 3.98
C ILE A 66 -0.40 -5.58 4.32
N HIS A 67 0.42 -5.53 3.26
CA HIS A 67 1.84 -5.23 3.36
C HIS A 67 2.03 -3.72 3.46
N HIS A 68 3.05 -3.34 4.22
CA HIS A 68 3.38 -1.96 4.49
C HIS A 68 4.89 -1.85 4.52
N ASP A 69 5.45 -1.05 3.62
CA ASP A 69 6.90 -0.85 3.52
C ASP A 69 7.24 0.63 3.64
N GLU A 70 8.32 0.90 4.36
CA GLU A 70 8.79 2.24 4.70
C GLU A 70 10.20 2.44 4.19
N ILE A 71 10.34 3.38 3.26
CA ILE A 71 11.63 3.71 2.65
C ILE A 71 12.24 4.86 3.43
N ARG A 72 13.28 4.52 4.21
CA ARG A 72 13.94 5.47 5.12
C ARG A 72 14.60 6.59 4.32
N GLY A 73 14.27 7.83 4.68
CA GLY A 73 14.83 9.04 4.08
C GLY A 73 14.13 9.51 2.81
N ALA A 74 13.27 8.67 2.21
CA ALA A 74 12.55 9.05 1.00
C ALA A 74 11.50 10.12 1.28
N ASN A 75 11.44 11.11 0.38
CA ASN A 75 10.39 12.11 0.32
C ASN A 75 9.17 11.58 -0.49
N HIS A 76 8.18 12.43 -0.72
CA HIS A 76 6.97 12.07 -1.49
C HIS A 76 7.26 11.54 -2.90
N PHE A 77 8.34 12.03 -3.52
CA PHE A 77 8.68 11.77 -4.91
C PHE A 77 9.65 10.60 -5.08
N PHE A 78 10.27 10.13 -4.00
CA PHE A 78 11.30 9.07 -4.00
C PHE A 78 12.46 9.37 -4.97
N GLU A 79 12.82 10.65 -5.15
CA GLU A 79 13.78 11.10 -6.17
C GLU A 79 15.16 10.43 -6.03
N HIS A 80 15.59 10.13 -4.80
CA HIS A 80 16.89 9.49 -4.52
C HIS A 80 16.76 8.02 -4.12
N GLU A 81 15.54 7.52 -3.92
CA GLU A 81 15.25 6.17 -3.42
C GLU A 81 14.37 5.38 -4.39
N LEU A 82 14.29 5.80 -5.65
CA LEU A 82 13.50 5.12 -6.68
C LEU A 82 13.87 3.64 -6.82
N ASP A 83 15.16 3.30 -6.75
CA ASP A 83 15.61 1.91 -6.80
C ASP A 83 15.11 1.09 -5.61
N GLN A 84 15.01 1.71 -4.43
CA GLN A 84 14.47 1.05 -3.23
C GLN A 84 12.95 0.86 -3.36
N LEU A 85 12.25 1.86 -3.91
CA LEU A 85 10.83 1.79 -4.21
C LEU A 85 10.53 0.66 -5.19
N MET A 86 11.26 0.62 -6.31
CA MET A 86 11.09 -0.42 -7.32
C MET A 86 11.39 -1.80 -6.73
N LYS A 87 12.45 -1.94 -5.93
CA LYS A 87 12.75 -3.19 -5.24
C LYS A 87 11.62 -3.65 -4.32
N SER A 88 11.00 -2.73 -3.56
CA SER A 88 9.85 -3.05 -2.71
C SER A 88 8.66 -3.57 -3.52
N VAL A 89 8.35 -2.87 -4.62
CA VAL A 89 7.27 -3.23 -5.55
C VAL A 89 7.52 -4.58 -6.21
N ASP A 90 8.72 -4.81 -6.75
CA ASP A 90 9.10 -6.03 -7.45
C ASP A 90 9.05 -7.23 -6.49
N ASN A 91 9.63 -7.11 -5.30
CA ASN A 91 9.58 -8.18 -4.29
C ASN A 91 8.13 -8.55 -3.93
N TYR A 92 7.25 -7.56 -3.77
CA TYR A 92 5.85 -7.81 -3.49
C TYR A 92 5.14 -8.49 -4.65
N LEU A 93 5.39 -8.03 -5.87
CA LEU A 93 4.76 -8.56 -7.07
C LEU A 93 5.22 -10.00 -7.34
N ASP A 94 6.52 -10.27 -7.25
CA ASP A 94 7.09 -11.62 -7.39
C ASP A 94 6.51 -12.59 -6.36
N MET A 95 6.40 -12.17 -5.10
CA MET A 95 5.74 -12.95 -4.05
C MET A 95 4.27 -13.22 -4.40
N ARG A 96 3.52 -12.23 -4.91
CA ARG A 96 2.11 -12.38 -5.29
C ARG A 96 1.89 -13.28 -6.52
N LEU A 97 2.84 -13.30 -7.45
CA LEU A 97 2.78 -14.09 -8.67
C LEU A 97 3.31 -15.51 -8.49
N SER A 98 4.08 -15.77 -7.43
CA SER A 98 4.59 -17.09 -7.10
C SER A 98 3.45 -18.12 -6.89
N PRO A 99 3.59 -19.35 -7.41
CA PRO A 99 2.67 -20.45 -7.11
C PRO A 99 2.51 -20.74 -5.62
N ASP A 100 3.55 -20.43 -4.84
CA ASP A 100 3.61 -20.63 -3.39
C ASP A 100 3.17 -19.38 -2.61
N SER A 101 2.56 -18.38 -3.28
CA SER A 101 2.07 -17.17 -2.62
C SER A 101 1.19 -17.52 -1.41
N PRO A 102 1.50 -16.99 -0.21
CA PRO A 102 0.65 -17.20 0.97
C PRO A 102 -0.70 -16.45 0.84
N ILE A 103 -0.82 -15.56 -0.14
CA ILE A 103 -2.00 -14.73 -0.40
C ILE A 103 -2.64 -15.21 -1.71
N ARG A 104 -3.84 -15.80 -1.61
CA ARG A 104 -4.64 -16.28 -2.74
C ARG A 104 -5.63 -15.22 -3.22
#